data_AF-A0A953DEQ6-F1
#
_entry.id   AF-A0A953DEQ6-F1
#
_cell.length_a   1.000
_cell.length_b   1.000
_cell.length_c   1.000
_cell.angle_alpha   90.00
_cell.angle_beta   90.00
_cell.angle_gamma   90.00
#
_symmetry.space_group_name_H-M   'P 1'
#
loop_
_entity.id
_entity.type
_entity.pdbx_description
1 polymer ?
#
loop_
_entity_poly.entity_id
_entity_poly.type
_entity_poly.pdbx_seq_one_letter_code
_entity_poly.pdbx_strand_id
1 'polypeptide(L)'
;MSAETDRALLRRFEPIARYTRGEQFYPLYVEPYVRRSGLWVRHRNGDSVLLVPPGELTLERLGEQRADGFHSVQFLKLTDPLTVAELATYRLERLRERKEPSEVFHAGQGRLARVGYISRLGAAAFSLSLLARGRVPGDTAAAAAIVYDAIRREHPEFRYHGRVVRQAGWVVLQYWFFYVFNDWRTGFFGANDHEADWEMISIYLAESPEGELAPQWVAYASHDYHGDDLRRRWDDPELEKIGEHPVIYVGAGSHASYFAPGEYLTELEVPYLNRVSRVVERVQAVWYERLRQYRANTDSDDTRHGVNLRIPFVDYARGDGLTIGPGQNAEWGEPVLIEPPPSWVSGYRGLWGYHARDPFAGEDAPAGPMYNRDGTTRRSWYDPVGWAGLDKVPTPRDLLPTIQGRIASIRDRQREAAEAIEAKQRELQGIGVEIAAMVGQPHLRVAYESASRRLASLSDEVSRLRAQVAEDEALLEALTNHARELEAGMPTDPRAHIRRAARPVSERQLRAARLAEIWAAISIGVLLVSVVALAYFERQYLFIGLVYAVALFALIEAAFRGQIGRLITGLTVVLALVSAGVLVFEFFWQISLGIVVLIGLYILIINLRELRR
;
A
#
# COMPACT_ATOMS: atom_id res chain seq x y z
N MET A 1 -31.70 12.91 2.53
CA MET A 1 -32.12 11.95 3.57
C MET A 1 -31.69 12.48 4.93
N SER A 2 -32.38 12.11 6.02
CA SER A 2 -32.08 12.62 7.36
C SER A 2 -30.91 11.85 8.00
N ALA A 3 -30.30 12.44 9.03
CA ALA A 3 -29.28 11.75 9.85
C ALA A 3 -29.79 10.41 10.45
N GLU A 4 -31.10 10.29 10.63
CA GLU A 4 -31.75 9.04 11.09
C GLU A 4 -31.70 7.95 10.01
N THR A 5 -31.94 8.30 8.74
CA THR A 5 -31.81 7.34 7.63
C THR A 5 -30.37 6.86 7.46
N ASP A 6 -29.40 7.76 7.54
CA ASP A 6 -27.98 7.42 7.42
C ASP A 6 -27.51 6.53 8.57
N ARG A 7 -27.98 6.82 9.79
CA ARG A 7 -27.78 5.96 10.97
C ARG A 7 -28.41 4.58 10.79
N ALA A 8 -29.63 4.49 10.28
CA ALA A 8 -30.30 3.22 10.02
C ALA A 8 -29.54 2.38 8.98
N LEU A 9 -29.03 3.01 7.92
CA LEU A 9 -28.19 2.34 6.92
C LEU A 9 -26.90 1.79 7.52
N LEU A 10 -26.20 2.59 8.34
CA LEU A 10 -25.00 2.16 9.04
C LEU A 10 -25.29 0.96 9.95
N ARG A 11 -26.38 1.00 10.74
CA ARG A 11 -26.75 -0.11 11.64
C ARG A 11 -27.12 -1.38 10.89
N ARG A 12 -27.85 -1.26 9.77
CA ARG A 12 -28.25 -2.42 8.96
C ARG A 12 -27.06 -3.23 8.45
N PHE A 13 -25.99 -2.56 8.02
CA PHE A 13 -24.80 -3.20 7.46
C PHE A 13 -23.59 -3.12 8.40
N GLU A 14 -23.82 -3.03 9.71
CA GLU A 14 -22.76 -2.94 10.73
C GLU A 14 -21.78 -4.11 10.57
N PRO A 15 -20.46 -3.86 10.57
CA PRO A 15 -19.49 -4.94 10.46
C PRO A 15 -19.37 -5.73 11.77
N ILE A 16 -18.89 -6.97 11.65
CA ILE A 16 -18.48 -7.79 12.78
C ILE A 16 -16.95 -7.82 12.81
N ALA A 17 -16.34 -7.29 13.86
CA ALA A 17 -14.89 -7.29 14.06
C ALA A 17 -14.47 -8.47 14.94
N ARG A 18 -13.66 -9.37 14.38
CA ARG A 18 -13.03 -10.50 15.08
C ARG A 18 -11.58 -10.16 15.42
N TYR A 19 -11.28 -10.13 16.71
CA TYR A 19 -9.95 -9.82 17.21
C TYR A 19 -9.14 -11.07 17.49
N THR A 20 -7.81 -10.94 17.44
CA THR A 20 -6.89 -11.99 17.88
C THR A 20 -6.84 -12.01 19.40
N ARG A 21 -6.73 -13.20 19.96
CA ARG A 21 -6.55 -13.40 21.40
C ARG A 21 -5.32 -12.63 21.92
N GLY A 22 -5.50 -11.98 23.06
CA GLY A 22 -4.49 -11.12 23.68
C GLY A 22 -4.61 -9.65 23.29
N GLU A 23 -5.51 -9.31 22.36
CA GLU A 23 -5.85 -7.91 22.04
C GLU A 23 -6.29 -7.16 23.30
N GLN A 24 -5.73 -5.97 23.47
CA GLN A 24 -5.96 -5.13 24.64
C GLN A 24 -6.81 -3.91 24.31
N PHE A 25 -6.69 -3.39 23.09
CA PHE A 25 -7.32 -2.13 22.70
C PHE A 25 -8.46 -2.41 21.71
N TYR A 26 -9.67 -1.96 22.05
CA TYR A 26 -10.85 -2.09 21.20
C TYR A 26 -11.47 -0.71 20.91
N PRO A 27 -12.25 -0.57 19.84
CA PRO A 27 -12.73 0.72 19.39
C PRO A 27 -13.62 1.44 20.39
N LEU A 28 -13.43 2.74 20.53
CA LEU A 28 -14.25 3.60 21.37
C LEU A 28 -14.54 4.96 20.74
N TYR A 29 -15.48 5.68 21.34
CA TYR A 29 -15.75 7.07 21.00
C TYR A 29 -14.59 7.97 21.43
N VAL A 30 -14.20 8.93 20.59
CA VAL A 30 -12.98 9.73 20.77
C VAL A 30 -12.97 10.65 22.00
N GLU A 31 -14.12 11.08 22.52
CA GLU A 31 -14.16 12.16 23.52
C GLU A 31 -13.45 11.82 24.84
N PRO A 32 -13.61 10.62 25.45
CA PRO A 32 -12.87 10.25 26.65
C PRO A 32 -11.35 10.25 26.47
N TYR A 33 -10.86 9.95 25.25
CA TYR A 33 -9.44 10.03 24.88
C TYR A 33 -8.99 11.49 24.78
N VAL A 34 -9.75 12.33 24.07
CA VAL A 34 -9.45 13.75 23.89
C VAL A 34 -9.43 14.47 25.23
N ARG A 35 -10.42 14.23 26.11
CA ARG A 35 -10.48 14.83 27.45
C ARG A 35 -9.28 14.48 28.32
N ARG A 36 -8.67 13.32 28.14
CA ARG A 36 -7.48 12.88 28.89
C ARG A 36 -6.17 13.26 28.21
N SER A 37 -6.23 13.80 27.00
CA SER A 37 -5.04 14.19 26.25
C SER A 37 -4.70 15.66 26.46
N GLY A 38 -3.41 15.97 26.49
CA GLY A 38 -2.93 17.34 26.32
C GLY A 38 -2.83 17.67 24.83
N LEU A 39 -3.20 18.90 24.44
CA LEU A 39 -2.93 19.41 23.09
C LEU A 39 -1.60 20.15 23.10
N TRP A 40 -0.69 19.73 22.23
CA TRP A 40 0.64 20.31 22.10
C TRP A 40 0.85 20.86 20.68
N VAL A 41 1.74 21.83 20.56
CA VAL A 41 2.29 22.28 19.28
C VAL A 41 3.80 22.15 19.33
N ARG A 42 4.39 21.62 18.25
CA ARG A 42 5.83 21.62 18.05
C ARG A 42 6.21 22.60 16.95
N HIS A 43 7.11 23.53 17.26
CA HIS A 43 7.63 24.50 16.29
C HIS A 43 8.86 23.97 15.55
N ARG A 44 9.28 24.68 14.49
CA ARG A 44 10.43 24.28 13.65
C ARG A 44 11.75 24.16 14.41
N ASN A 45 11.92 24.93 15.48
CA ASN A 45 13.11 24.89 16.34
C ASN A 45 13.20 23.61 17.18
N GLY A 46 12.14 22.79 17.21
CA GLY A 46 12.06 21.54 17.97
C GLY A 46 11.33 21.67 19.30
N ASP A 47 11.03 22.89 19.75
CA ASP A 47 10.36 23.12 21.03
C ASP A 47 8.90 22.68 20.94
N SER A 48 8.46 21.97 21.97
CA SER A 48 7.06 21.53 22.13
C SER A 48 6.41 22.33 23.26
N VAL A 49 5.31 22.99 22.95
CA VAL A 49 4.56 23.85 23.87
C VAL A 49 3.19 23.25 24.11
N LEU A 50 2.79 23.15 25.38
CA LEU A 50 1.45 22.72 25.76
C LEU A 50 0.46 23.87 25.49
N LEU A 51 -0.53 23.62 24.65
CA LEU A 51 -1.59 24.58 24.32
C LEU A 51 -2.80 24.43 25.23
N VAL A 52 -3.23 23.20 25.49
CA VAL A 52 -4.37 22.88 26.36
C VAL A 52 -4.01 21.69 27.24
N PRO A 53 -4.09 21.80 28.57
CA PRO A 53 -3.76 20.69 29.47
C PRO A 53 -4.81 19.57 29.40
N PRO A 54 -4.43 18.33 29.76
CA PRO A 54 -5.37 17.24 30.01
C PRO A 54 -6.49 17.66 30.97
N GLY A 55 -7.71 17.20 30.73
CA GLY A 55 -8.91 17.54 31.51
C GLY A 55 -9.68 18.76 31.00
N GLU A 56 -9.00 19.69 30.31
CA GLU A 56 -9.64 20.91 29.77
C GLU A 56 -9.92 20.86 28.26
N LEU A 57 -9.33 19.88 27.56
CA LEU A 57 -9.50 19.73 26.12
C LEU A 57 -10.84 19.06 25.79
N THR A 58 -11.69 19.76 25.03
CA THR A 58 -12.95 19.23 24.49
C THR A 58 -12.86 19.05 22.98
N LEU A 59 -13.81 18.33 22.37
CA LEU A 59 -13.87 18.20 20.91
C LEU A 59 -14.06 19.55 20.21
N GLU A 60 -14.85 20.45 20.79
CA GLU A 60 -15.04 21.80 20.28
C GLU A 60 -13.72 22.57 20.27
N ARG A 61 -12.99 22.55 21.39
CA ARG A 61 -11.66 23.19 21.50
C ARG A 61 -10.64 22.54 20.57
N LEU A 62 -10.71 21.24 20.35
CA LEU A 62 -9.83 20.54 19.42
C LEU A 62 -10.01 21.05 17.98
N GLY A 63 -11.26 21.32 17.57
CA GLY A 63 -11.61 21.83 16.25
C GLY A 63 -11.31 23.32 16.01
N GLU A 64 -10.87 24.07 17.02
CA GLU A 64 -10.51 25.48 16.87
C GLU A 64 -9.25 25.65 16.00
N GLN A 65 -9.33 26.55 15.00
CA GLN A 65 -8.17 26.91 14.20
C GLN A 65 -7.20 27.77 15.02
N ARG A 66 -5.92 27.41 15.00
CA ARG A 66 -4.84 28.14 15.70
C ARG A 66 -3.78 28.56 14.70
N ALA A 67 -3.26 29.78 14.86
CA ALA A 67 -2.29 30.37 13.95
C ALA A 67 -0.84 30.04 14.36
N ASP A 68 -0.46 28.76 14.22
CA ASP A 68 0.82 28.25 14.74
C ASP A 68 2.00 28.35 13.73
N GLY A 69 1.73 28.81 12.50
CA GLY A 69 2.70 28.97 11.41
C GLY A 69 2.95 27.72 10.57
N PHE A 70 3.47 27.88 9.34
CA PHE A 70 3.55 26.84 8.30
C PHE A 70 4.33 25.55 8.63
N HIS A 71 5.18 25.57 9.66
CA HIS A 71 6.04 24.43 10.02
C HIS A 71 5.74 23.88 11.41
N SER A 72 4.64 24.32 12.01
CA SER A 72 4.18 23.79 13.29
C SER A 72 3.41 22.49 13.07
N VAL A 73 3.58 21.55 13.98
CA VAL A 73 2.77 20.32 14.01
C VAL A 73 2.09 20.25 15.37
N GLN A 74 0.76 20.32 15.34
CA GLN A 74 -0.05 20.02 16.52
C GLN A 74 -0.14 18.51 16.72
N PHE A 75 -0.15 18.08 17.96
CA PHE A 75 -0.33 16.68 18.31
C PHE A 75 -0.99 16.54 19.68
N LEU A 76 -1.77 15.47 19.84
CA LEU A 76 -2.28 15.05 21.14
C LEU A 76 -1.21 14.27 21.88
N LYS A 77 -1.26 14.29 23.20
CA LYS A 77 -0.43 13.41 24.03
C LYS A 77 -1.30 12.87 25.15
N LEU A 78 -1.53 11.56 25.16
CA LEU A 78 -2.39 10.93 26.14
C LEU A 78 -1.64 10.69 27.45
N THR A 79 -0.48 10.06 27.39
CA THR A 79 0.25 9.63 28.58
C THR A 79 1.74 9.94 28.49
N ASP A 80 2.36 10.04 29.66
CA ASP A 80 3.81 9.91 29.78
C ASP A 80 4.16 8.42 30.00
N PRO A 81 5.29 7.94 29.45
CA PRO A 81 5.73 6.56 29.69
C PRO A 81 5.90 6.28 31.18
N LEU A 82 5.54 5.07 31.61
CA LEU A 82 5.72 4.65 33.00
C LEU A 82 7.20 4.60 33.38
N THR A 83 7.51 4.95 34.63
CA THR A 83 8.83 4.69 35.21
C THR A 83 9.05 3.18 35.36
N VAL A 84 10.32 2.76 35.49
CA VAL A 84 10.68 1.33 35.67
C VAL A 84 9.96 0.70 36.87
N ALA A 85 9.78 1.46 37.96
CA ALA A 85 9.09 1.00 39.17
C ALA A 85 7.57 0.82 38.94
N GLU A 86 6.94 1.76 38.25
CA GLU A 86 5.51 1.69 37.90
C GLU A 86 5.26 0.54 36.91
N LEU A 87 6.12 0.37 35.90
CA LEU A 87 6.03 -0.73 34.95
C LEU A 87 6.18 -2.10 35.64
N ALA A 88 7.08 -2.22 36.61
CA ALA A 88 7.25 -3.44 37.39
C ALA A 88 5.98 -3.74 38.22
N THR A 89 5.39 -2.72 38.83
CA THR A 89 4.14 -2.84 39.59
C THR A 89 2.99 -3.28 38.69
N TYR A 90 2.81 -2.62 37.54
CA TYR A 90 1.79 -2.97 36.56
C TYR A 90 1.93 -4.42 36.06
N ARG A 91 3.15 -4.86 35.74
CA ARG A 91 3.41 -6.26 35.34
C ARG A 91 3.09 -7.25 36.46
N LEU A 92 3.40 -6.90 37.71
CA LEU A 92 3.10 -7.74 38.87
C LEU A 92 1.58 -7.85 39.11
N GLU A 93 0.84 -6.77 38.95
CA GLU A 93 -0.63 -6.75 39.01
C GLU A 93 -1.25 -7.60 37.90
N ARG A 94 -0.80 -7.43 36.65
CA ARG A 94 -1.23 -8.25 35.50
C ARG A 94 -0.89 -9.74 35.66
N LEU A 95 0.18 -10.08 36.37
CA LEU A 95 0.51 -11.48 36.71
C LEU A 95 -0.37 -12.04 37.84
N ARG A 96 -0.87 -11.18 38.73
CA ARG A 96 -1.79 -11.54 39.83
C ARG A 96 -3.22 -11.70 39.35
N GLU A 97 -3.62 -10.91 38.35
CA GLU A 97 -4.81 -11.16 37.54
C GLU A 97 -4.59 -12.49 36.79
N ARG A 98 -5.09 -13.60 37.35
CA ARG A 98 -5.01 -14.92 36.71
C ARG A 98 -5.84 -14.91 35.43
N LYS A 99 -5.26 -14.44 34.32
CA LYS A 99 -5.79 -14.73 32.99
C LYS A 99 -5.64 -16.22 32.74
N GLU A 100 -6.69 -16.85 32.24
CA GLU A 100 -6.60 -18.24 31.81
C GLU A 100 -5.48 -18.37 30.77
N PRO A 101 -4.68 -19.46 30.75
CA PRO A 101 -3.66 -19.67 29.72
C PRO A 101 -4.22 -19.54 28.30
N SER A 102 -5.52 -19.78 28.13
CA SER A 102 -6.28 -19.59 26.90
C SER A 102 -6.58 -18.13 26.52
N GLU A 103 -6.14 -17.13 27.28
CA GLU A 103 -6.33 -15.70 26.97
C GLU A 103 -5.01 -14.99 26.59
N VAL A 104 -3.88 -15.69 26.73
CA VAL A 104 -2.55 -15.16 26.42
C VAL A 104 -2.24 -15.37 24.94
N PHE A 105 -1.73 -14.31 24.29
CA PHE A 105 -1.28 -14.40 22.90
C PHE A 105 -0.04 -15.30 22.77
N HIS A 106 -0.07 -16.19 21.78
CA HIS A 106 1.08 -17.00 21.39
C HIS A 106 1.32 -16.88 19.88
N ALA A 107 2.48 -16.35 19.49
CA ALA A 107 2.84 -16.06 18.10
C ALA A 107 2.96 -17.28 17.16
N GLY A 108 2.68 -18.51 17.62
CA GLY A 108 2.82 -19.74 16.84
C GLY A 108 4.29 -20.09 16.53
N GLN A 109 4.54 -21.32 16.07
CA GLN A 109 5.89 -21.76 15.68
C GLN A 109 6.37 -21.05 14.40
N GLY A 110 7.66 -20.74 14.29
CA GLY A 110 8.27 -20.24 13.04
C GLY A 110 8.17 -18.74 12.78
N ARG A 111 7.79 -17.89 13.75
CA ARG A 111 7.75 -16.43 13.59
C ARG A 111 9.10 -15.86 13.13
N LEU A 112 10.18 -16.23 13.84
CA LEU A 112 11.52 -15.68 13.59
C LEU A 112 12.08 -16.11 12.23
N ALA A 113 11.67 -17.28 11.71
CA ALA A 113 12.04 -17.75 10.39
C ALA A 113 11.37 -16.95 9.25
N ARG A 114 10.23 -16.29 9.53
CA ARG A 114 9.46 -15.51 8.55
C ARG A 114 10.06 -14.10 8.34
N VAL A 115 10.56 -13.50 9.41
CA VAL A 115 11.08 -12.12 9.42
C VAL A 115 12.57 -12.08 9.02
N GLY A 116 12.90 -11.29 7.99
CA GLY A 116 14.25 -11.16 7.41
C GLY A 116 15.36 -10.84 8.42
N TYR A 117 16.61 -11.19 8.12
CA TYR A 117 17.76 -10.85 8.98
C TYR A 117 17.88 -9.34 9.24
N ILE A 118 17.63 -8.53 8.20
CA ILE A 118 17.65 -7.06 8.25
C ILE A 118 16.59 -6.53 9.23
N SER A 119 15.38 -7.09 9.21
CA SER A 119 14.30 -6.71 10.14
C SER A 119 14.67 -6.94 11.58
N ARG A 120 15.29 -8.10 11.86
CA ARG A 120 15.69 -8.47 13.22
C ARG A 120 16.83 -7.57 13.73
N LEU A 121 17.78 -7.18 12.87
CA LEU A 121 18.80 -6.19 13.20
C LEU A 121 18.20 -4.81 13.48
N GLY A 122 17.23 -4.38 12.67
CA GLY A 122 16.49 -3.13 12.89
C GLY A 122 15.81 -3.10 14.26
N ALA A 123 15.06 -4.16 14.59
CA ALA A 123 14.38 -4.28 15.89
C ALA A 123 15.37 -4.27 17.09
N ALA A 124 16.53 -4.92 16.95
CA ALA A 124 17.56 -4.93 17.98
C ALA A 124 18.23 -3.55 18.16
N ALA A 125 18.60 -2.90 17.06
CA ALA A 125 19.16 -1.54 17.08
C ALA A 125 18.18 -0.54 17.70
N PHE A 126 16.89 -0.68 17.38
CA PHE A 126 15.84 0.14 17.96
C PHE A 126 15.70 -0.07 19.47
N SER A 127 15.67 -1.32 19.94
CA SER A 127 15.61 -1.65 21.37
C SER A 127 16.81 -1.07 22.14
N LEU A 128 18.00 -1.14 21.54
CA LEU A 128 19.22 -0.50 22.09
C LEU A 128 19.09 1.03 22.15
N SER A 129 18.45 1.64 21.14
CA SER A 129 18.21 3.09 21.11
C SER A 129 17.26 3.55 22.22
N LEU A 130 16.22 2.77 22.55
CA LEU A 130 15.31 3.05 23.66
C LEU A 130 16.05 2.99 25.00
N LEU A 131 16.85 1.94 25.21
CA LEU A 131 17.66 1.79 26.42
C LEU A 131 18.66 2.94 26.57
N ALA A 132 19.33 3.36 25.49
CA ALA A 132 20.25 4.50 25.50
C ALA A 132 19.55 5.84 25.86
N ARG A 133 18.24 5.95 25.63
CA ARG A 133 17.40 7.10 26.00
C ARG A 133 16.75 6.95 27.39
N GLY A 134 17.12 5.92 28.16
CA GLY A 134 16.55 5.65 29.48
C GLY A 134 15.11 5.15 29.46
N ARG A 135 14.62 4.65 28.32
CA ARG A 135 13.26 4.08 28.15
C ARG A 135 13.30 2.56 28.10
N VAL A 136 12.18 1.93 28.42
CA VAL A 136 12.05 0.45 28.42
C VAL A 136 10.98 0.05 27.40
N PRO A 137 11.21 -0.98 26.56
CA PRO A 137 10.19 -1.45 25.63
C PRO A 137 8.86 -1.75 26.35
N GLY A 138 7.79 -1.12 25.87
CA GLY A 138 6.42 -1.31 26.36
C GLY A 138 5.98 -0.44 27.54
N ASP A 139 6.80 0.52 27.98
CA ASP A 139 6.44 1.49 29.03
C ASP A 139 5.21 2.35 28.65
N THR A 140 5.17 2.89 27.43
CA THR A 140 4.04 3.67 26.91
C THR A 140 2.78 2.81 26.69
N ALA A 141 2.95 1.59 26.20
CA ALA A 141 1.82 0.67 25.97
C ALA A 141 1.13 0.30 27.30
N ALA A 142 1.91 0.07 28.36
CA ALA A 142 1.37 -0.18 29.70
C ALA A 142 0.65 1.06 30.27
N ALA A 143 1.20 2.26 30.10
CA ALA A 143 0.53 3.51 30.50
C ALA A 143 -0.82 3.67 29.79
N ALA A 144 -0.83 3.46 28.47
CA ALA A 144 -2.03 3.55 27.66
C ALA A 144 -3.07 2.48 28.04
N ALA A 145 -2.65 1.26 28.39
CA ALA A 145 -3.55 0.20 28.87
C ALA A 145 -4.27 0.59 30.17
N ILE A 146 -3.56 1.19 31.14
CA ILE A 146 -4.18 1.68 32.39
C ILE A 146 -5.25 2.75 32.09
N VAL A 147 -4.94 3.69 31.19
CA VAL A 147 -5.88 4.74 30.78
C VAL A 147 -7.07 4.16 30.02
N TYR A 148 -6.82 3.21 29.13
CA TYR A 148 -7.87 2.51 28.40
C TYR A 148 -8.82 1.76 29.33
N ASP A 149 -8.29 1.00 30.30
CA ASP A 149 -9.10 0.29 31.30
C ASP A 149 -9.93 1.26 32.14
N ALA A 150 -9.42 2.45 32.44
CA ALA A 150 -10.18 3.51 33.12
C ALA A 150 -11.32 4.06 32.24
N ILE A 151 -11.05 4.35 30.97
CA ILE A 151 -12.07 4.79 30.01
C ILE A 151 -13.16 3.74 29.88
N ARG A 152 -12.80 2.46 29.76
CA ARG A 152 -13.75 1.34 29.61
C ARG A 152 -14.63 1.12 30.84
N ARG A 153 -14.12 1.41 32.04
CA ARG A 153 -14.93 1.37 33.28
C ARG A 153 -15.99 2.47 33.33
N GLU A 154 -15.70 3.64 32.76
CA GLU A 154 -16.64 4.76 32.69
C GLU A 154 -17.58 4.66 31.47
N HIS A 155 -17.08 4.13 30.36
CA HIS A 155 -17.74 4.01 29.06
C HIS A 155 -17.57 2.57 28.53
N PRO A 156 -18.38 1.61 29.00
CA PRO A 156 -18.22 0.19 28.68
C PRO A 156 -18.64 -0.17 27.26
N GLU A 157 -19.29 0.72 26.52
CA GLU A 157 -19.73 0.47 25.15
C GLU A 157 -18.57 0.57 24.13
N PHE A 158 -18.58 -0.32 23.14
CA PHE A 158 -17.71 -0.21 21.97
C PHE A 158 -18.41 0.67 20.94
N ARG A 159 -17.70 1.63 20.33
CA ARG A 159 -18.32 2.53 19.34
C ARG A 159 -17.41 2.73 18.15
N TYR A 160 -18.03 2.86 16.98
CA TYR A 160 -17.40 3.31 15.75
C TYR A 160 -17.96 4.67 15.33
N HIS A 161 -17.23 5.35 14.43
CA HIS A 161 -17.65 6.61 13.84
C HIS A 161 -18.13 6.35 12.41
N GLY A 162 -19.38 6.72 12.12
CA GLY A 162 -20.06 6.41 10.88
C GLY A 162 -20.17 7.62 9.96
N ARG A 163 -19.92 7.41 8.67
CA ARG A 163 -20.08 8.43 7.63
C ARG A 163 -20.82 7.84 6.44
N VAL A 164 -21.84 8.54 5.93
CA VAL A 164 -22.58 8.12 4.73
C VAL A 164 -22.39 9.16 3.62
N VAL A 165 -21.82 8.74 2.50
CA VAL A 165 -21.49 9.62 1.37
C VAL A 165 -22.18 9.13 0.13
N ARG A 166 -22.69 10.04 -0.70
CA ARG A 166 -23.32 9.72 -1.98
C ARG A 166 -22.47 10.34 -3.09
N GLN A 167 -21.86 9.52 -3.93
CA GLN A 167 -20.91 9.96 -4.97
C GLN A 167 -20.99 9.04 -6.18
N ALA A 168 -21.11 9.61 -7.38
CA ALA A 168 -21.05 8.87 -8.66
C ALA A 168 -22.00 7.64 -8.73
N GLY A 169 -23.23 7.79 -8.22
CA GLY A 169 -24.23 6.71 -8.19
C GLY A 169 -24.08 5.71 -7.03
N TRP A 170 -23.00 5.80 -6.25
CA TRP A 170 -22.74 4.96 -5.08
C TRP A 170 -23.21 5.63 -3.79
N VAL A 171 -23.74 4.84 -2.86
CA VAL A 171 -23.91 5.18 -1.44
C VAL A 171 -22.81 4.46 -0.66
N VAL A 172 -21.87 5.22 -0.10
CA VAL A 172 -20.71 4.70 0.63
C VAL A 172 -20.96 4.82 2.13
N LEU A 173 -20.98 3.68 2.83
CA LEU A 173 -21.01 3.61 4.28
C LEU A 173 -19.58 3.41 4.78
N GLN A 174 -18.99 4.42 5.42
CA GLN A 174 -17.67 4.32 6.02
C GLN A 174 -17.79 4.11 7.53
N TYR A 175 -17.09 3.10 8.03
CA TYR A 175 -16.99 2.76 9.45
C TYR A 175 -15.56 3.03 9.89
N TRP A 176 -15.39 3.99 10.80
CA TRP A 176 -14.09 4.38 11.33
C TRP A 176 -13.94 3.90 12.78
N PHE A 177 -12.88 3.15 13.03
CA PHE A 177 -12.57 2.58 14.33
C PHE A 177 -11.42 3.36 14.96
N PHE A 178 -11.67 3.87 16.17
CA PHE A 178 -10.66 4.60 16.93
C PHE A 178 -10.15 3.74 18.08
N TYR A 179 -8.86 3.44 18.06
CA TYR A 179 -8.17 2.72 19.12
C TYR A 179 -7.35 3.70 19.95
N VAL A 180 -7.24 3.47 21.26
CA VAL A 180 -6.47 4.36 22.15
C VAL A 180 -4.97 4.23 21.92
N PHE A 181 -4.51 3.06 21.48
CA PHE A 181 -3.11 2.76 21.30
C PHE A 181 -2.94 1.63 20.30
N ASN A 182 -1.86 1.69 19.51
CA ASN A 182 -1.35 0.62 18.68
C ASN A 182 -0.14 0.01 19.41
N ASP A 183 -0.24 -1.23 19.86
CA ASP A 183 0.84 -1.96 20.53
C ASP A 183 1.42 -3.07 19.65
N TRP A 184 1.41 -2.91 18.32
CA TRP A 184 1.82 -3.96 17.38
C TRP A 184 3.20 -4.52 17.71
N ARG A 185 4.18 -3.68 18.07
CA ARG A 185 5.54 -4.10 18.45
C ARG A 185 5.56 -4.76 19.83
N THR A 186 5.00 -4.13 20.85
CA THR A 186 5.08 -4.61 22.24
C THR A 186 4.19 -5.82 22.51
N GLY A 187 2.96 -5.82 22.00
CA GLY A 187 1.97 -6.89 22.18
C GLY A 187 2.16 -8.06 21.21
N PHE A 188 2.55 -7.77 19.96
CA PHE A 188 2.46 -8.75 18.86
C PHE A 188 3.72 -8.88 18.00
N PHE A 189 4.85 -8.29 18.41
CA PHE A 189 6.15 -8.40 17.71
C PHE A 189 6.15 -7.85 16.28
N GLY A 190 5.23 -6.92 16.01
CA GLY A 190 5.18 -6.10 14.83
C GLY A 190 6.19 -4.96 14.84
N ALA A 191 5.90 -3.93 14.07
CA ALA A 191 6.90 -2.93 13.73
C ALA A 191 6.98 -1.74 14.68
N ASN A 192 5.84 -1.27 15.19
CA ASN A 192 5.73 -0.01 15.90
C ASN A 192 4.79 -0.10 17.10
N ASP A 193 4.93 0.87 18.00
CA ASP A 193 3.90 1.23 18.98
C ASP A 193 3.61 2.72 18.79
N HIS A 194 2.35 3.14 18.90
CA HIS A 194 2.02 4.57 18.96
C HIS A 194 0.68 4.85 19.64
N GLU A 195 0.56 6.07 20.17
CA GLU A 195 -0.70 6.58 20.70
C GLU A 195 -1.72 6.76 19.57
N ALA A 196 -2.96 6.38 19.86
CA ALA A 196 -4.10 6.27 18.97
C ALA A 196 -3.91 5.38 17.75
N ASP A 197 -5.04 4.89 17.23
CA ASP A 197 -5.11 4.35 15.89
C ASP A 197 -6.44 4.68 15.21
N TRP A 198 -6.40 4.87 13.88
CA TRP A 198 -7.59 5.13 13.07
C TRP A 198 -7.64 4.19 11.89
N GLU A 199 -8.55 3.22 11.97
CA GLU A 199 -8.79 2.22 10.94
C GLU A 199 -10.17 2.39 10.31
N MET A 200 -10.34 1.86 9.09
CA MET A 200 -11.56 2.08 8.33
C MET A 200 -11.91 0.94 7.37
N ILE A 201 -13.21 0.66 7.30
CA ILE A 201 -13.79 -0.10 6.19
C ILE A 201 -14.90 0.72 5.49
N SER A 202 -15.16 0.42 4.23
CA SER A 202 -16.25 1.01 3.46
C SER A 202 -17.12 -0.06 2.82
N ILE A 203 -18.44 0.09 2.91
CA ILE A 203 -19.43 -0.71 2.16
C ILE A 203 -20.05 0.19 1.09
N TYR A 204 -20.08 -0.28 -0.15
CA TYR A 204 -20.57 0.46 -1.31
C TYR A 204 -21.88 -0.16 -1.76
N LEU A 205 -22.95 0.62 -1.65
CA LEU A 205 -24.28 0.25 -2.08
C LEU A 205 -24.59 0.98 -3.37
N ALA A 206 -25.38 0.35 -4.22
CA ALA A 206 -25.95 0.97 -5.40
C ALA A 206 -27.39 0.54 -5.55
N GLU A 207 -28.18 1.38 -6.19
CA GLU A 207 -29.53 1.04 -6.59
C GLU A 207 -29.48 -0.02 -7.70
N SER A 208 -30.30 -1.05 -7.56
CA SER A 208 -30.62 -1.95 -8.65
C SER A 208 -31.45 -1.23 -9.72
N PRO A 209 -31.62 -1.80 -10.93
CA PRO A 209 -32.57 -1.28 -11.93
C PRO A 209 -34.00 -1.15 -11.39
N GLU A 210 -34.39 -1.97 -10.42
CA GLU A 210 -35.69 -1.96 -9.73
C GLU A 210 -35.79 -0.90 -8.62
N GLY A 211 -34.69 -0.19 -8.33
CA GLY A 211 -34.63 0.87 -7.32
C GLY A 211 -34.34 0.39 -5.90
N GLU A 212 -33.97 -0.89 -5.71
CA GLU A 212 -33.58 -1.41 -4.40
C GLU A 212 -32.11 -1.07 -4.11
N LEU A 213 -31.84 -0.43 -2.96
CA LEU A 213 -30.48 -0.12 -2.54
C LEU A 213 -29.85 -1.36 -1.87
N ALA A 214 -28.86 -1.96 -2.52
CA ALA A 214 -28.19 -3.17 -2.05
C ALA A 214 -26.65 -3.02 -2.05
N PRO A 215 -25.95 -3.66 -1.11
CA PRO A 215 -24.48 -3.67 -1.09
C PRO A 215 -23.92 -4.44 -2.29
N GLN A 216 -22.93 -3.85 -2.94
CA GLN A 216 -22.28 -4.42 -4.13
C GLN A 216 -20.82 -4.71 -3.89
N TRP A 217 -20.15 -3.90 -3.07
CA TRP A 217 -18.73 -4.03 -2.77
C TRP A 217 -18.44 -3.66 -1.32
N VAL A 218 -17.35 -4.17 -0.81
CA VAL A 218 -16.75 -3.77 0.47
C VAL A 218 -15.26 -3.56 0.26
N ALA A 219 -14.66 -2.59 0.94
CA ALA A 219 -13.22 -2.33 0.91
C ALA A 219 -12.66 -2.15 2.32
N TYR A 220 -11.57 -2.85 2.61
CA TYR A 220 -10.91 -2.83 3.92
C TYR A 220 -9.58 -2.11 3.83
N ALA A 221 -9.36 -1.09 4.67
CA ALA A 221 -8.05 -0.46 4.77
C ALA A 221 -7.03 -1.45 5.35
N SER A 222 -5.92 -1.65 4.65
CA SER A 222 -4.84 -2.52 5.09
C SER A 222 -3.53 -2.10 4.43
N HIS A 223 -2.59 -1.60 5.23
CA HIS A 223 -1.17 -1.41 4.89
C HIS A 223 -0.90 -0.98 3.43
N ASP A 224 -0.19 -1.82 2.66
CA ASP A 224 0.35 -1.54 1.33
C ASP A 224 -0.66 -1.74 0.17
N TYR A 225 -1.93 -1.97 0.47
CA TYR A 225 -2.96 -2.23 -0.54
C TYR A 225 -3.67 -0.93 -0.93
N HIS A 226 -3.95 -0.79 -2.22
CA HIS A 226 -4.55 0.43 -2.78
C HIS A 226 -5.52 0.09 -3.93
N GLY A 227 -6.54 0.91 -4.12
CA GLY A 227 -7.44 0.81 -5.27
C GLY A 227 -8.13 -0.55 -5.37
N ASP A 228 -7.92 -1.25 -6.48
CA ASP A 228 -8.59 -2.52 -6.81
C ASP A 228 -8.39 -3.61 -5.76
N ASP A 229 -7.20 -3.71 -5.20
CA ASP A 229 -6.85 -4.82 -4.33
C ASP A 229 -7.53 -4.74 -2.94
N LEU A 230 -8.01 -3.54 -2.56
CA LEU A 230 -8.71 -3.28 -1.30
C LEU A 230 -10.13 -3.88 -1.27
N ARG A 231 -10.77 -4.01 -2.44
CA ARG A 231 -12.21 -4.32 -2.50
C ARG A 231 -12.50 -5.79 -2.80
N ARG A 232 -13.61 -6.27 -2.25
CA ARG A 232 -14.26 -7.53 -2.59
C ARG A 232 -15.68 -7.26 -3.02
N ARG A 233 -16.14 -7.98 -4.04
CA ARG A 233 -17.55 -7.92 -4.44
C ARG A 233 -18.39 -8.56 -3.34
N TRP A 234 -19.63 -8.12 -3.18
CA TRP A 234 -20.48 -8.56 -2.09
C TRP A 234 -20.73 -10.08 -2.09
N ASP A 235 -20.72 -10.70 -3.26
CA ASP A 235 -20.86 -12.15 -3.48
C ASP A 235 -19.52 -12.91 -3.53
N ASP A 236 -18.39 -12.25 -3.26
CA ASP A 236 -17.08 -12.91 -3.24
C ASP A 236 -17.04 -13.95 -2.10
N PRO A 237 -16.63 -15.21 -2.36
CA PRO A 237 -16.55 -16.24 -1.32
C PRO A 237 -15.46 -16.00 -0.26
N GLU A 238 -14.50 -15.09 -0.46
CA GLU A 238 -13.55 -14.66 0.60
C GLU A 238 -14.21 -13.71 1.59
N LEU A 239 -15.29 -13.01 1.18
CA LEU A 239 -16.02 -12.11 2.06
C LEU A 239 -16.98 -12.91 2.94
N GLU A 240 -16.52 -13.27 4.13
CA GLU A 240 -17.38 -13.81 5.17
C GLU A 240 -18.41 -12.77 5.63
N LYS A 241 -19.66 -13.21 5.76
CA LYS A 241 -20.79 -12.41 6.21
C LYS A 241 -21.64 -13.23 7.17
N ILE A 242 -22.16 -12.60 8.22
CA ILE A 242 -23.20 -13.18 9.09
C ILE A 242 -24.45 -12.33 8.87
N GLY A 243 -25.45 -12.88 8.17
CA GLY A 243 -26.56 -12.07 7.67
C GLY A 243 -26.06 -11.02 6.66
N GLU A 244 -26.40 -9.75 6.90
CA GLU A 244 -25.95 -8.61 6.10
C GLU A 244 -24.65 -7.95 6.64
N HIS A 245 -24.05 -8.54 7.68
CA HIS A 245 -22.90 -7.97 8.39
C HIS A 245 -21.58 -8.58 7.89
N PRO A 246 -20.70 -7.79 7.24
CA PRO A 246 -19.41 -8.29 6.78
C PRO A 246 -18.45 -8.51 7.96
N VAL A 247 -17.68 -9.58 7.92
CA VAL A 247 -16.72 -9.95 8.97
C VAL A 247 -15.33 -9.39 8.65
N ILE A 248 -14.79 -8.64 9.60
CA ILE A 248 -13.43 -8.10 9.58
C ILE A 248 -12.57 -8.95 10.51
N TYR A 249 -11.45 -9.47 9.99
CA TYR A 249 -10.39 -10.03 10.81
C TYR A 249 -9.38 -8.92 11.13
N VAL A 250 -9.35 -8.48 12.39
CA VAL A 250 -8.54 -7.35 12.82
C VAL A 250 -7.13 -7.82 13.17
N GLY A 251 -6.12 -7.18 12.58
CA GLY A 251 -4.71 -7.37 12.89
C GLY A 251 -4.39 -6.99 14.33
N ALA A 252 -3.72 -7.89 15.04
CA ALA A 252 -3.48 -7.74 16.47
C ALA A 252 -2.49 -6.60 16.75
N GLY A 253 -2.92 -5.60 17.52
CA GLY A 253 -2.18 -4.37 17.83
C GLY A 253 -2.00 -3.41 16.65
N SER A 254 -1.88 -3.90 15.40
CA SER A 254 -1.80 -3.08 14.18
C SER A 254 -3.16 -2.52 13.74
N HIS A 255 -4.23 -3.20 14.13
CA HIS A 255 -5.63 -2.94 13.79
C HIS A 255 -6.02 -3.01 12.30
N ALA A 256 -5.09 -3.37 11.41
CA ALA A 256 -5.39 -3.49 9.99
C ALA A 256 -6.53 -4.49 9.71
N SER A 257 -7.32 -4.22 8.66
CA SER A 257 -8.54 -4.98 8.37
C SER A 257 -8.32 -6.03 7.27
N TYR A 258 -8.58 -7.30 7.56
CA TYR A 258 -8.41 -8.43 6.63
C TYR A 258 -9.71 -9.20 6.37
N PHE A 259 -9.81 -9.80 5.19
CA PHE A 259 -10.98 -10.59 4.76
C PHE A 259 -10.99 -12.04 5.27
N ALA A 260 -9.83 -12.58 5.66
CA ALA A 260 -9.70 -13.98 6.06
C ALA A 260 -8.84 -14.10 7.32
N PRO A 261 -9.03 -15.17 8.12
CA PRO A 261 -8.21 -15.40 9.28
C PRO A 261 -6.80 -15.86 8.87
N GLY A 262 -5.79 -15.39 9.59
CA GLY A 262 -4.44 -15.94 9.49
C GLY A 262 -3.34 -14.97 9.88
N GLU A 263 -2.14 -15.25 9.38
CA GLU A 263 -0.95 -14.45 9.60
C GLU A 263 -0.49 -13.86 8.29
N TYR A 264 -0.35 -12.54 8.24
CA TYR A 264 -0.05 -11.76 7.04
C TYR A 264 1.37 -11.22 7.12
N LEU A 265 2.08 -11.23 5.99
CA LEU A 265 3.39 -10.58 5.88
C LEU A 265 3.18 -9.17 5.32
N THR A 266 3.46 -8.18 6.15
CA THR A 266 3.38 -6.76 5.79
C THR A 266 4.78 -6.20 5.62
N GLU A 267 4.97 -5.35 4.62
CA GLU A 267 6.27 -4.78 4.27
C GLU A 267 6.29 -3.27 4.57
N LEU A 268 6.96 -2.83 5.63
CA LEU A 268 7.09 -1.40 5.86
C LEU A 268 8.14 -0.78 4.94
N GLU A 269 7.73 0.29 4.25
CA GLU A 269 8.62 1.12 3.46
C GLU A 269 9.42 2.07 4.35
N VAL A 270 10.72 2.21 4.06
CA VAL A 270 11.62 3.13 4.78
C VAL A 270 11.81 4.40 3.92
N PRO A 271 11.15 5.53 4.23
CA PRO A 271 11.09 6.69 3.33
C PRO A 271 12.46 7.33 3.03
N TYR A 272 13.41 7.22 3.99
CA TYR A 272 14.73 7.84 3.87
C TYR A 272 15.67 7.16 2.86
N LEU A 273 15.39 5.91 2.46
CA LEU A 273 16.21 5.16 1.49
C LEU A 273 15.83 5.44 0.02
N ASN A 274 14.73 6.18 -0.21
CA ASN A 274 14.23 6.57 -1.54
C ASN A 274 15.18 7.49 -2.34
N ARG A 275 16.25 8.00 -1.71
CA ARG A 275 17.32 8.74 -2.43
C ARG A 275 18.35 7.80 -3.06
N VAL A 276 18.61 6.66 -2.43
CA VAL A 276 19.59 5.67 -2.91
C VAL A 276 18.95 4.79 -4.00
N SER A 277 17.68 4.41 -3.83
CA SER A 277 16.92 3.63 -4.83
C SER A 277 16.87 4.33 -6.19
N ARG A 278 16.66 5.66 -6.23
CA ARG A 278 16.67 6.46 -7.47
C ARG A 278 18.01 6.44 -8.23
N VAL A 279 19.13 6.28 -7.53
CA VAL A 279 20.45 6.14 -8.17
C VAL A 279 20.60 4.73 -8.76
N VAL A 280 20.17 3.72 -8.02
CA VAL A 280 20.19 2.31 -8.47
C VAL A 280 19.23 2.08 -9.65
N GLU A 281 18.04 2.67 -9.63
CA GLU A 281 17.05 2.63 -10.72
C GLU A 281 17.59 3.26 -12.00
N ARG A 282 18.27 4.41 -11.92
CA ARG A 282 18.90 5.02 -13.09
C ARG A 282 19.98 4.13 -13.69
N VAL A 283 20.76 3.47 -12.85
CA VAL A 283 21.79 2.52 -13.30
C VAL A 283 21.14 1.28 -13.92
N GLN A 284 20.10 0.73 -13.29
CA GLN A 284 19.36 -0.44 -13.80
C GLN A 284 18.61 -0.13 -15.10
N ALA A 285 17.93 1.01 -15.22
CA ALA A 285 17.24 1.42 -16.44
C ALA A 285 18.21 1.57 -17.62
N VAL A 286 19.36 2.21 -17.39
CA VAL A 286 20.43 2.31 -18.38
C VAL A 286 20.98 0.93 -18.77
N TRP A 287 21.03 -0.02 -17.83
CA TRP A 287 21.48 -1.38 -18.08
C TRP A 287 20.46 -2.22 -18.88
N TYR A 288 19.18 -2.19 -18.48
CA TYR A 288 18.09 -2.90 -19.17
C TYR A 288 17.85 -2.36 -20.59
N GLU A 289 17.99 -1.05 -20.79
CA GLU A 289 17.84 -0.44 -22.12
C GLU A 289 19.05 -0.70 -23.03
N ARG A 290 20.29 -0.76 -22.50
CA ARG A 290 21.50 -0.99 -23.32
C ARG A 290 21.86 -2.45 -23.55
N LEU A 291 21.59 -3.35 -22.61
CA LEU A 291 21.90 -4.78 -22.74
C LEU A 291 20.58 -5.54 -22.90
N ARG A 292 20.13 -5.73 -24.16
CA ARG A 292 19.01 -6.60 -24.54
C ARG A 292 19.33 -8.08 -24.27
N GLN A 293 19.66 -8.43 -23.03
CA GLN A 293 19.83 -9.82 -22.61
C GLN A 293 18.46 -10.42 -22.28
N TYR A 294 18.04 -11.32 -23.17
CA TYR A 294 17.04 -12.38 -23.00
C TYR A 294 15.74 -11.99 -22.29
N ARG A 295 14.79 -11.57 -23.11
CA ARG A 295 13.35 -11.62 -22.86
C ARG A 295 12.93 -13.09 -22.75
N ALA A 296 13.07 -13.68 -21.57
CA ALA A 296 12.20 -14.79 -21.18
C ALA A 296 10.87 -14.18 -20.75
N ASN A 297 9.78 -14.63 -21.35
CA ASN A 297 8.42 -14.17 -21.08
C ASN A 297 8.12 -14.20 -19.58
N THR A 298 8.13 -13.03 -18.96
CA THR A 298 7.29 -12.70 -17.82
C THR A 298 6.63 -11.36 -18.15
N ASP A 299 5.44 -11.44 -18.74
CA ASP A 299 4.48 -10.35 -18.70
C ASP A 299 4.09 -10.18 -17.23
N SER A 300 4.78 -9.25 -16.57
CA SER A 300 4.35 -8.71 -15.29
C SER A 300 4.80 -7.26 -15.26
N ASP A 301 3.81 -6.37 -15.22
CA ASP A 301 3.86 -4.92 -15.11
C ASP A 301 4.48 -4.44 -13.77
N ASP A 302 5.41 -5.21 -13.21
CA ASP A 302 5.89 -5.15 -11.82
C ASP A 302 7.32 -4.58 -11.69
N THR A 303 7.93 -4.16 -12.79
CA THR A 303 9.33 -3.68 -12.83
C THR A 303 9.52 -2.18 -12.61
N ARG A 304 8.49 -1.45 -12.14
CA ARG A 304 8.59 -0.01 -11.82
C ARG A 304 8.72 0.32 -10.33
N HIS A 305 8.84 -0.66 -9.46
CA HIS A 305 9.13 -0.40 -8.05
C HIS A 305 10.63 -0.40 -7.82
N GLY A 306 11.13 0.76 -7.37
CA GLY A 306 12.50 0.94 -6.92
C GLY A 306 12.96 -0.14 -5.96
N VAL A 307 14.27 -0.29 -5.83
CA VAL A 307 14.88 -1.14 -4.79
C VAL A 307 14.62 -0.49 -3.43
N ASN A 308 13.38 -0.58 -2.95
CA ASN A 308 12.94 -0.14 -1.65
C ASN A 308 13.35 -1.24 -0.67
N LEU A 309 14.19 -0.90 0.30
CA LEU A 309 14.56 -1.84 1.36
C LEU A 309 13.34 -2.01 2.27
N ARG A 310 12.57 -3.07 2.01
CA ARG A 310 11.34 -3.37 2.77
C ARG A 310 11.63 -4.32 3.91
N ILE A 311 11.12 -3.99 5.09
CA ILE A 311 11.31 -4.78 6.30
C ILE A 311 10.02 -5.57 6.56
N PRO A 312 10.02 -6.91 6.37
CA PRO A 312 8.82 -7.71 6.62
C PRO A 312 8.55 -7.84 8.11
N PHE A 313 7.29 -7.64 8.49
CA PHE A 313 6.72 -7.94 9.80
C PHE A 313 5.50 -8.85 9.65
N VAL A 314 5.13 -9.53 10.73
CA VAL A 314 3.95 -10.40 10.75
C VAL A 314 2.80 -9.66 11.42
N ASP A 315 1.66 -9.65 10.75
CA ASP A 315 0.40 -9.19 11.29
C ASP A 315 -0.51 -10.39 11.58
N TYR A 316 -1.14 -10.41 12.75
CA TYR A 316 -1.92 -11.57 13.22
C TYR A 316 -3.40 -11.22 13.22
N ALA A 317 -4.13 -11.70 12.21
CA ALA A 317 -5.56 -11.50 12.08
C ALA A 317 -6.28 -12.85 12.26
N ARG A 318 -6.14 -13.48 13.44
CA ARG A 318 -6.62 -14.86 13.67
C ARG A 318 -8.10 -14.94 13.97
N GLY A 319 -8.67 -13.90 14.59
CA GLY A 319 -10.09 -13.85 14.96
C GLY A 319 -10.50 -14.85 16.05
N ASP A 320 -9.55 -15.31 16.88
CA ASP A 320 -9.74 -16.31 17.94
C ASP A 320 -9.94 -15.71 19.35
N GLY A 321 -10.16 -14.39 19.42
CA GLY A 321 -10.39 -13.59 20.62
C GLY A 321 -11.81 -13.00 20.68
N LEU A 322 -11.94 -11.79 21.23
CA LEU A 322 -13.23 -11.10 21.34
C LEU A 322 -13.81 -10.82 19.94
N THR A 323 -15.12 -10.96 19.80
CA THR A 323 -15.84 -10.57 18.60
C THR A 323 -16.86 -9.48 18.94
N ILE A 324 -16.82 -8.37 18.20
CA ILE A 324 -17.68 -7.21 18.40
C ILE A 324 -18.55 -7.02 17.15
N GLY A 325 -19.87 -7.02 17.33
CA GLY A 325 -20.83 -6.75 16.26
C GLY A 325 -22.19 -7.37 16.54
N PRO A 326 -23.17 -7.18 15.63
CA PRO A 326 -24.53 -7.66 15.83
C PRO A 326 -24.60 -9.17 16.11
N GLY A 327 -25.22 -9.54 17.24
CA GLY A 327 -25.40 -10.95 17.64
C GLY A 327 -24.11 -11.69 18.03
N GLN A 328 -23.04 -10.97 18.36
CA GLN A 328 -21.75 -11.55 18.79
C GLN A 328 -21.54 -11.41 20.32
N ASN A 329 -20.35 -11.75 20.81
CA ASN A 329 -20.00 -11.68 22.23
C ASN A 329 -20.19 -10.27 22.84
N ALA A 330 -19.92 -9.24 22.04
CA ALA A 330 -20.19 -7.85 22.38
C ALA A 330 -20.84 -7.15 21.18
N GLU A 331 -21.69 -6.16 21.43
CA GLU A 331 -22.36 -5.40 20.38
C GLU A 331 -21.81 -3.98 20.28
N TRP A 332 -22.00 -3.36 19.11
CA TRP A 332 -21.74 -1.94 18.94
C TRP A 332 -22.77 -1.13 19.73
N GLY A 333 -22.29 -0.10 20.42
CA GLY A 333 -23.12 0.98 20.92
C GLY A 333 -23.61 1.88 19.78
N GLU A 334 -24.33 2.93 20.14
CA GLU A 334 -24.90 3.87 19.17
C GLU A 334 -23.81 4.53 18.30
N PRO A 335 -23.92 4.48 16.95
CA PRO A 335 -22.88 5.01 16.07
C PRO A 335 -22.71 6.53 16.19
N VAL A 336 -21.46 6.98 16.13
CA VAL A 336 -21.12 8.40 16.18
C VAL A 336 -21.06 8.94 14.75
N LEU A 337 -22.08 9.69 14.34
CA LEU A 337 -22.11 10.25 12.98
C LEU A 337 -21.06 11.37 12.84
N ILE A 338 -20.29 11.29 11.76
CA ILE A 338 -19.29 12.29 11.38
C ILE A 338 -19.57 12.91 10.00
N GLU A 339 -20.81 12.78 9.52
CA GLU A 339 -21.35 13.53 8.36
C GLU A 339 -22.63 14.29 8.80
N PRO A 340 -22.71 15.62 8.59
CA PRO A 340 -21.63 16.50 8.14
C PRO A 340 -20.44 16.49 9.12
N PRO A 341 -19.23 16.85 8.68
CA PRO A 341 -18.03 16.72 9.49
C PRO A 341 -18.08 17.65 10.72
N PRO A 342 -18.01 17.13 11.96
CA PRO A 342 -17.96 17.98 13.15
C PRO A 342 -16.65 18.80 13.18
N SER A 343 -16.60 19.84 14.00
CA SER A 343 -15.47 20.77 14.08
C SER A 343 -14.16 20.07 14.39
N TRP A 344 -14.15 19.05 15.24
CA TRP A 344 -12.93 18.29 15.55
C TRP A 344 -12.43 17.45 14.36
N VAL A 345 -13.30 17.00 13.45
CA VAL A 345 -12.89 16.24 12.26
C VAL A 345 -12.33 17.15 11.18
N SER A 346 -12.96 18.31 10.96
CA SER A 346 -12.61 19.26 9.89
C SER A 346 -11.64 20.37 10.30
N GLY A 347 -11.57 20.67 11.60
CA GLY A 347 -10.73 21.73 12.15
C GLY A 347 -9.36 21.24 12.61
N TYR A 348 -9.27 19.99 13.10
CA TYR A 348 -8.03 19.46 13.66
C TYR A 348 -7.24 18.63 12.63
N ARG A 349 -6.11 19.15 12.19
CA ARG A 349 -5.18 18.52 11.22
C ARG A 349 -3.96 17.85 11.88
N GLY A 350 -3.87 17.92 13.21
CA GLY A 350 -2.73 17.41 13.97
C GLY A 350 -2.74 15.88 14.10
N LEU A 351 -1.67 15.38 14.75
CA LEU A 351 -1.53 13.96 15.07
C LEU A 351 -2.35 13.61 16.30
N TRP A 352 -3.02 12.46 16.27
CA TRP A 352 -3.84 11.94 17.35
C TRP A 352 -3.03 11.22 18.43
N GLY A 353 -1.80 11.68 18.70
CA GLY A 353 -0.92 11.06 19.69
C GLY A 353 0.50 11.60 19.55
N TYR A 354 1.41 11.11 20.38
CA TYR A 354 2.78 11.62 20.46
C TYR A 354 3.51 11.66 19.09
N HIS A 355 4.23 12.76 18.85
CA HIS A 355 5.02 12.98 17.64
C HIS A 355 6.51 12.61 17.87
N ALA A 356 6.86 11.34 17.67
CA ALA A 356 8.18 10.78 17.98
C ALA A 356 9.33 11.26 17.07
N ARG A 357 9.04 11.67 15.83
CA ARG A 357 10.04 12.08 14.81
C ARG A 357 11.03 10.96 14.46
N ASP A 358 10.55 9.72 14.44
CA ASP A 358 11.36 8.57 14.04
C ASP A 358 11.67 8.64 12.52
N PRO A 359 12.95 8.51 12.09
CA PRO A 359 13.33 8.35 10.67
C PRO A 359 12.50 7.32 9.87
N PHE A 360 11.92 6.32 10.54
CA PHE A 360 11.08 5.28 9.93
C PHE A 360 9.59 5.63 9.89
N ALA A 361 9.16 6.75 10.49
CA ALA A 361 7.77 7.16 10.66
C ALA A 361 6.85 6.08 11.27
N GLY A 362 7.42 5.03 11.88
CA GLY A 362 6.65 3.95 12.50
C GLY A 362 5.96 4.39 13.78
N GLU A 363 6.63 5.17 14.63
CA GLU A 363 6.12 5.55 15.95
C GLU A 363 5.41 6.91 16.00
N ASP A 364 5.30 7.61 14.86
CA ASP A 364 4.47 8.82 14.81
C ASP A 364 3.00 8.42 14.82
N ALA A 365 2.23 8.99 15.75
CA ALA A 365 0.79 8.77 15.82
C ALA A 365 0.09 9.13 14.48
N PRO A 366 -1.05 8.49 14.16
CA PRO A 366 -1.82 8.82 12.97
C PRO A 366 -2.45 10.22 13.09
N ALA A 367 -2.79 10.82 11.96
CA ALA A 367 -3.73 11.95 11.96
C ALA A 367 -5.17 11.43 12.01
N GLY A 368 -6.14 12.34 12.19
CA GLY A 368 -7.56 11.99 12.28
C GLY A 368 -8.15 11.42 10.98
N PRO A 369 -9.45 11.09 10.96
CA PRO A 369 -10.08 10.39 9.83
C PRO A 369 -10.09 11.22 8.53
N MET A 370 -10.05 12.55 8.60
CA MET A 370 -10.03 13.43 7.41
C MET A 370 -8.63 13.64 6.83
N TYR A 371 -7.55 13.52 7.62
CA TYR A 371 -6.22 14.05 7.26
C TYR A 371 -5.11 13.01 7.33
N ASN A 372 -4.14 13.13 6.44
CA ASN A 372 -2.86 12.44 6.50
C ASN A 372 -1.95 13.09 7.56
N ARG A 373 -0.87 12.41 7.96
CA ARG A 373 0.10 12.92 8.94
C ARG A 373 0.78 14.25 8.53
N ASP A 374 0.79 14.56 7.23
CA ASP A 374 1.30 15.81 6.68
C ASP A 374 0.24 16.94 6.63
N GLY A 375 -0.97 16.68 7.12
CA GLY A 375 -2.09 17.63 7.13
C GLY A 375 -2.86 17.72 5.82
N THR A 376 -2.47 16.99 4.77
CA THR A 376 -3.24 16.88 3.51
C THR A 376 -4.50 16.06 3.73
N THR A 377 -5.54 16.30 2.93
CA THR A 377 -6.80 15.55 3.05
C THR A 377 -6.63 14.13 2.51
N ARG A 378 -7.10 13.12 3.27
CA ARG A 378 -7.07 11.71 2.88
C ARG A 378 -7.92 11.48 1.62
N ARG A 379 -7.42 10.66 0.69
CA ARG A 379 -8.19 10.25 -0.49
C ARG A 379 -9.47 9.51 -0.11
N SER A 380 -9.41 8.63 0.89
CA SER A 380 -10.59 7.93 1.42
C SER A 380 -11.66 8.88 1.98
N TRP A 381 -11.31 10.15 2.26
CA TRP A 381 -12.27 11.16 2.70
C TRP A 381 -12.90 11.93 1.53
N TYR A 382 -12.08 12.52 0.64
CA TYR A 382 -12.57 13.38 -0.44
C TYR A 382 -12.98 12.64 -1.71
N ASP A 383 -12.47 11.43 -1.94
CA ASP A 383 -12.76 10.56 -3.08
C ASP A 383 -12.90 9.09 -2.61
N PRO A 384 -13.91 8.76 -1.78
CA PRO A 384 -14.10 7.41 -1.26
C PRO A 384 -14.38 6.37 -2.36
N VAL A 385 -14.97 6.76 -3.49
CA VAL A 385 -15.23 5.86 -4.62
C VAL A 385 -13.94 5.52 -5.37
N GLY A 386 -13.13 6.52 -5.71
CA GLY A 386 -11.85 6.29 -6.37
C GLY A 386 -10.78 5.70 -5.45
N TRP A 387 -10.86 5.91 -4.12
CA TRP A 387 -9.98 5.25 -3.15
C TRP A 387 -10.03 3.72 -3.25
N ALA A 388 -11.23 3.15 -3.43
CA ALA A 388 -11.41 1.72 -3.66
C ALA A 388 -11.39 1.32 -5.14
N GLY A 389 -11.05 2.23 -6.07
CA GLY A 389 -10.99 1.98 -7.51
C GLY A 389 -12.36 1.70 -8.18
N LEU A 390 -13.46 2.16 -7.58
CA LEU A 390 -14.82 1.99 -8.11
C LEU A 390 -15.26 3.11 -9.07
N ASP A 391 -14.46 4.17 -9.22
CA ASP A 391 -14.70 5.30 -10.12
C ASP A 391 -14.73 4.89 -11.60
N LYS A 392 -14.12 3.75 -11.93
CA LYS A 392 -14.15 3.11 -13.26
C LYS A 392 -15.19 2.00 -13.40
N VAL A 393 -15.96 1.72 -12.36
CA VAL A 393 -16.95 0.63 -12.32
C VAL A 393 -18.36 1.25 -12.34
N PRO A 394 -19.14 1.05 -13.42
CA PRO A 394 -20.54 1.47 -13.44
C PRO A 394 -21.33 0.80 -12.32
N THR A 395 -22.35 1.49 -11.81
CA THR A 395 -23.33 0.88 -10.89
C THR A 395 -24.14 -0.21 -11.61
N PRO A 396 -24.76 -1.16 -10.90
CA PRO A 396 -25.65 -2.16 -11.53
C PRO A 396 -26.73 -1.53 -12.42
N ARG A 397 -27.31 -0.40 -11.98
CA ARG A 397 -28.28 0.39 -12.75
C ARG A 397 -27.71 0.95 -14.05
N ASP A 398 -26.46 1.41 -14.03
CA ASP A 398 -25.82 2.12 -15.17
C ASP A 398 -25.00 1.19 -16.07
N LEU A 399 -24.72 -0.04 -15.65
CA LEU A 399 -23.82 -0.96 -16.37
C LEU A 399 -24.29 -1.27 -17.79
N LEU A 400 -25.53 -1.76 -17.95
CA LEU A 400 -26.06 -2.10 -19.26
C LEU A 400 -26.22 -0.88 -20.18
N PRO A 401 -26.79 0.26 -19.71
CA PRO A 401 -26.79 1.51 -20.49
C PRO A 401 -25.39 1.95 -20.92
N THR A 402 -24.39 1.80 -20.06
CA THR A 402 -22.99 2.15 -20.38
C THR A 402 -22.46 1.26 -21.51
N ILE A 403 -22.67 -0.05 -21.46
CA ILE A 403 -22.26 -0.99 -22.51
C ILE A 403 -22.95 -0.65 -23.83
N GLN A 404 -24.27 -0.41 -23.80
CA GLN A 404 -25.03 -0.03 -24.99
C GLN A 404 -24.52 1.29 -25.61
N GLY A 405 -24.19 2.28 -24.79
CA GLY A 405 -23.57 3.52 -25.23
C GLY A 405 -22.20 3.31 -25.89
N ARG A 406 -21.38 2.40 -25.35
CA ARG A 406 -20.08 2.03 -25.96
C ARG A 406 -20.26 1.31 -27.30
N ILE A 407 -21.21 0.39 -27.39
CA ILE A 407 -21.58 -0.30 -28.64
C ILE A 407 -21.98 0.72 -29.72
N ALA A 408 -22.82 1.70 -29.38
CA ALA A 408 -23.23 2.76 -30.31
C ALA A 408 -22.02 3.60 -30.78
N SER A 409 -21.17 4.05 -29.86
CA SER A 409 -19.97 4.82 -30.18
C SER A 409 -18.97 4.07 -31.07
N ILE A 410 -18.82 2.75 -30.89
CA ILE A 410 -17.95 1.92 -31.75
C ILE A 410 -18.55 1.82 -33.16
N ARG A 411 -19.87 1.64 -33.29
CA ARG A 411 -20.55 1.60 -34.60
C ARG A 411 -20.40 2.91 -35.37
N ASP A 412 -20.49 4.05 -34.68
CA ASP A 412 -20.27 5.36 -35.28
C ASP A 412 -18.84 5.52 -35.78
N ARG A 413 -17.86 5.13 -34.97
CA ARG A 413 -16.45 5.13 -35.34
C ARG A 413 -16.13 4.21 -36.52
N GLN A 414 -16.75 3.03 -36.60
CA GLN A 414 -16.61 2.14 -37.77
C GLN A 414 -17.16 2.77 -39.05
N ARG A 415 -18.30 3.46 -38.98
CA ARG A 415 -18.89 4.17 -40.13
C ARG A 415 -17.96 5.29 -40.61
N GLU A 416 -17.46 6.12 -39.70
CA GLU A 416 -16.50 7.19 -40.02
C GLU A 416 -15.20 6.63 -40.63
N ALA A 417 -14.67 5.55 -40.06
CA ALA A 417 -13.48 4.89 -40.59
C ALA A 417 -13.72 4.30 -41.99
N ALA A 418 -14.89 3.71 -42.25
CA ALA A 418 -15.24 3.17 -43.56
C ALA A 418 -15.31 4.26 -44.64
N GLU A 419 -15.96 5.39 -44.35
CA GLU A 419 -16.01 6.56 -45.24
C GLU A 419 -14.60 7.12 -45.52
N ALA A 420 -13.77 7.21 -44.48
CA ALA A 420 -12.38 7.67 -44.61
C ALA A 420 -11.52 6.70 -45.42
N ILE A 421 -11.68 5.39 -45.25
CA ILE A 421 -11.00 4.36 -46.05
C ILE A 421 -11.39 4.51 -47.51
N GLU A 422 -12.68 4.66 -47.82
CA GLU A 422 -13.15 4.79 -49.20
C GLU A 422 -12.58 6.04 -49.89
N ALA A 423 -12.61 7.19 -49.20
CA ALA A 423 -12.06 8.44 -49.70
C ALA A 423 -10.54 8.36 -49.93
N LYS A 424 -9.78 7.88 -48.93
CA LYS A 424 -8.32 7.75 -49.02
C LYS A 424 -7.88 6.69 -50.02
N GLN A 425 -8.66 5.61 -50.18
CA GLN A 425 -8.37 4.58 -51.17
C GLN A 425 -8.53 5.12 -52.60
N ARG A 426 -9.52 5.97 -52.86
CA ARG A 426 -9.64 6.67 -54.16
C ARG A 426 -8.45 7.58 -54.42
N GLU A 427 -8.02 8.37 -53.44
CA GLU A 427 -6.83 9.23 -53.55
C GLU A 427 -5.55 8.40 -53.79
N LEU A 428 -5.39 7.29 -53.06
CA LEU A 428 -4.26 6.37 -53.21
C LEU A 428 -4.19 5.79 -54.63
N GLN A 429 -5.33 5.36 -55.18
CA GLN A 429 -5.42 4.90 -56.57
C GLN A 429 -5.06 6.02 -57.56
N GLY A 430 -5.55 7.25 -57.33
CA GLY A 430 -5.22 8.41 -58.15
C GLY A 430 -3.72 8.71 -58.19
N ILE A 431 -3.08 8.79 -57.02
CA ILE A 431 -1.62 9.00 -56.92
C ILE A 431 -0.87 7.83 -57.57
N GLY A 432 -1.35 6.59 -57.42
CA GLY A 432 -0.76 5.43 -58.09
C GLY A 432 -0.75 5.56 -59.61
N VAL A 433 -1.83 6.09 -60.19
CA VAL A 433 -1.91 6.39 -61.63
C VAL A 433 -0.96 7.52 -62.03
N GLU A 434 -0.86 8.60 -61.24
CA GLU A 434 0.08 9.70 -61.48
C GLU A 434 1.53 9.21 -61.48
N ILE A 435 1.92 8.40 -60.49
CA ILE A 435 3.24 7.80 -60.38
C ILE A 435 3.53 6.95 -61.61
N ALA A 436 2.59 6.10 -62.04
CA ALA A 436 2.74 5.26 -63.22
C ALA A 436 2.93 6.09 -64.50
N ALA A 437 2.24 7.22 -64.63
CA ALA A 437 2.37 8.12 -65.78
C ALA A 437 3.71 8.88 -65.82
N MET A 438 4.35 9.12 -64.68
CA MET A 438 5.66 9.81 -64.59
C MET A 438 6.84 8.89 -64.91
N VAL A 439 6.66 7.56 -64.92
CA VAL A 439 7.74 6.60 -65.18
C VAL A 439 8.31 6.81 -66.58
N GLY A 440 9.63 6.98 -66.67
CA GLY A 440 10.34 7.21 -67.93
C GLY A 440 10.43 8.67 -68.38
N GLN A 441 9.95 9.63 -67.57
CA GLN A 441 10.05 11.07 -67.84
C GLN A 441 11.10 11.75 -66.94
N PRO A 442 12.35 12.00 -67.40
CA PRO A 442 13.44 12.47 -66.54
C PRO A 442 13.16 13.82 -65.85
N HIS A 443 12.41 14.70 -66.50
CA HIS A 443 12.08 16.03 -65.97
C HIS A 443 11.05 15.99 -64.82
N LEU A 444 10.35 14.87 -64.62
CA LEU A 444 9.34 14.69 -63.56
C LEU A 444 9.88 13.97 -62.31
N ARG A 445 11.18 13.70 -62.22
CA ARG A 445 11.79 12.93 -61.11
C ARG A 445 11.43 13.47 -59.72
N VAL A 446 11.47 14.79 -59.51
CA VAL A 446 11.16 15.41 -58.22
C VAL A 446 9.67 15.25 -57.86
N ALA A 447 8.77 15.39 -58.84
CA ALA A 447 7.34 15.17 -58.65
C ALA A 447 7.05 13.70 -58.33
N TYR A 448 7.71 12.76 -59.01
CA TYR A 448 7.64 11.32 -58.74
C TYR A 448 8.05 10.97 -57.31
N GLU A 449 9.19 11.50 -56.82
CA GLU A 449 9.67 11.25 -55.45
C GLU A 449 8.68 11.79 -54.40
N SER A 450 8.08 12.96 -54.66
CA SER A 450 7.07 13.55 -53.79
C SER A 450 5.78 12.72 -53.75
N ALA A 451 5.25 12.36 -54.93
CA ALA A 451 4.07 11.52 -55.06
C ALA A 451 4.26 10.14 -54.42
N SER A 452 5.44 9.53 -54.58
CA SER A 452 5.78 8.22 -53.99
C SER A 452 5.79 8.26 -52.46
N ARG A 453 6.34 9.32 -51.86
CA ARG A 453 6.28 9.53 -50.40
C ARG A 453 4.85 9.70 -49.91
N ARG A 454 4.04 10.48 -50.63
CA ARG A 454 2.61 10.68 -50.30
C ARG A 454 1.82 9.37 -50.41
N LEU A 455 2.05 8.58 -51.46
CA LEU A 455 1.44 7.27 -51.66
C LEU A 455 1.74 6.34 -50.47
N ALA A 456 3.02 6.24 -50.05
CA ALA A 456 3.42 5.41 -48.92
C ALA A 456 2.74 5.84 -47.61
N SER A 457 2.76 7.14 -47.30
CA SER A 457 2.09 7.69 -46.11
C SER A 457 0.58 7.39 -46.11
N LEU A 458 -0.08 7.58 -47.25
CA LEU A 458 -1.52 7.34 -47.37
C LEU A 458 -1.85 5.85 -47.30
N SER A 459 -0.99 4.98 -47.83
CA SER A 459 -1.09 3.52 -47.70
C SER A 459 -1.03 3.08 -46.24
N ASP A 460 -0.11 3.64 -45.46
CA ASP A 460 0.03 3.36 -44.04
C ASP A 460 -1.18 3.88 -43.24
N GLU A 461 -1.73 5.03 -43.61
CA GLU A 461 -2.97 5.55 -43.02
C GLU A 461 -4.17 4.63 -43.29
N VAL A 462 -4.38 4.20 -44.54
CA VAL A 462 -5.46 3.26 -44.90
C VAL A 462 -5.28 1.93 -44.18
N SER A 463 -4.05 1.42 -44.07
CA SER A 463 -3.75 0.17 -43.37
C SER A 463 -4.06 0.28 -41.87
N ARG A 464 -3.73 1.41 -41.22
CA ARG A 464 -4.09 1.67 -39.82
C ARG A 464 -5.60 1.77 -39.62
N LEU A 465 -6.32 2.46 -40.50
CA LEU A 465 -7.78 2.55 -40.43
C LEU A 465 -8.44 1.18 -40.58
N ARG A 466 -7.96 0.34 -41.50
CA ARG A 466 -8.46 -1.03 -41.66
C ARG A 466 -8.18 -1.91 -40.44
N ALA A 467 -7.00 -1.79 -39.84
CA ALA A 467 -6.67 -2.48 -38.60
C ALA A 467 -7.61 -2.06 -37.46
N GLN A 468 -7.88 -0.75 -37.32
CA GLN A 468 -8.82 -0.22 -36.33
C GLN A 468 -10.25 -0.76 -36.54
N VAL A 469 -10.74 -0.83 -37.79
CA VAL A 469 -12.08 -1.39 -38.07
C VAL A 469 -12.17 -2.86 -37.65
N ALA A 470 -11.13 -3.65 -37.90
CA ALA A 470 -11.09 -5.06 -37.51
C ALA A 470 -11.04 -5.25 -35.98
N GLU A 471 -10.25 -4.44 -35.27
CA GLU A 471 -10.23 -4.41 -33.81
C GLU A 471 -11.60 -4.02 -33.23
N ASP A 472 -12.26 -3.04 -33.86
CA ASP A 472 -13.58 -2.56 -33.46
C ASP A 472 -14.67 -3.61 -33.67
N GLU A 473 -14.57 -4.41 -34.74
CA GLU A 473 -15.51 -5.50 -35.02
C GLU A 473 -15.42 -6.58 -33.92
N ALA A 474 -14.20 -7.00 -33.58
CA ALA A 474 -13.97 -7.95 -32.50
C ALA A 474 -14.44 -7.42 -31.13
N LEU A 475 -14.19 -6.15 -30.83
CA LEU A 475 -14.64 -5.52 -29.58
C LEU A 475 -16.17 -5.37 -29.53
N LEU A 476 -16.81 -5.04 -30.66
CA LEU A 476 -18.26 -4.92 -30.77
C LEU A 476 -18.94 -6.27 -30.53
N GLU A 477 -18.41 -7.35 -31.09
CA GLU A 477 -18.88 -8.71 -30.84
C GLU A 477 -18.75 -9.05 -29.35
N ALA A 478 -17.58 -8.82 -28.76
CA ALA A 478 -17.35 -9.09 -27.34
C ALA A 478 -18.30 -8.31 -26.42
N LEU A 479 -18.51 -7.01 -26.66
CA LEU A 479 -19.43 -6.18 -25.87
C LEU A 479 -20.89 -6.60 -26.05
N THR A 480 -21.28 -7.00 -27.26
CA THR A 480 -22.64 -7.48 -27.53
C THR A 480 -22.89 -8.82 -26.83
N ASN A 481 -21.90 -9.71 -26.81
CA ASN A 481 -21.99 -10.97 -26.08
C ASN A 481 -22.08 -10.72 -24.57
N HIS A 482 -21.23 -9.84 -24.05
CA HIS A 482 -21.23 -9.47 -22.64
C HIS A 482 -22.56 -8.83 -22.20
N ALA A 483 -23.15 -7.95 -23.01
CA ALA A 483 -24.47 -7.38 -22.73
C ALA A 483 -25.55 -8.46 -22.60
N ARG A 484 -25.56 -9.45 -23.51
CA ARG A 484 -26.50 -10.58 -23.47
C ARG A 484 -26.30 -11.47 -22.25
N GLU A 485 -25.06 -11.72 -21.85
CA GLU A 485 -24.75 -12.49 -20.64
C GLU A 485 -25.26 -11.77 -19.37
N LEU A 486 -25.10 -10.46 -19.29
CA LEU A 486 -25.62 -9.65 -18.18
C LEU A 486 -27.15 -9.66 -18.13
N GLU A 487 -27.82 -9.51 -19.27
CA GLU A 487 -29.29 -9.61 -19.36
C GLU A 487 -29.80 -10.99 -18.96
N ALA A 488 -29.02 -12.05 -19.20
CA ALA A 488 -29.31 -13.41 -18.78
C ALA A 488 -28.98 -13.70 -17.29
N GLY A 489 -28.41 -12.73 -16.56
CA GLY A 489 -28.02 -12.89 -15.15
C GLY A 489 -26.83 -13.84 -14.95
N MET A 490 -25.98 -14.01 -15.97
CA MET A 490 -24.82 -14.90 -15.87
C MET A 490 -23.79 -14.35 -14.86
N PRO A 491 -23.26 -15.18 -13.95
CA PRO A 491 -22.30 -14.74 -12.96
C PRO A 491 -20.98 -14.36 -13.62
N THR A 492 -20.49 -13.17 -13.32
CA THR A 492 -19.14 -12.72 -13.68
C THR A 492 -18.16 -13.05 -12.56
N ASP A 493 -16.87 -13.18 -12.88
CA ASP A 493 -15.85 -13.44 -11.85
C ASP A 493 -15.75 -12.25 -10.87
N PRO A 494 -16.06 -12.44 -9.56
CA PRO A 494 -16.00 -11.38 -8.56
C PRO A 494 -14.58 -10.86 -8.29
N ARG A 495 -13.54 -11.57 -8.77
CA ARG A 495 -12.13 -11.27 -8.49
C ARG A 495 -11.34 -10.82 -9.71
N ALA A 496 -11.97 -10.62 -10.86
CA ALA A 496 -11.29 -10.24 -12.10
C ALA A 496 -10.46 -8.95 -11.99
N HIS A 497 -10.79 -8.05 -11.07
CA HIS A 497 -10.06 -6.80 -10.84
C HIS A 497 -8.84 -6.97 -9.92
N ILE A 498 -8.76 -8.04 -9.14
CA ILE A 498 -7.73 -8.21 -8.11
C ILE A 498 -6.42 -8.62 -8.78
N ARG A 499 -5.38 -7.80 -8.60
CA ARG A 499 -4.02 -8.11 -9.07
C ARG A 499 -3.19 -8.72 -7.95
N ARG A 500 -3.30 -8.17 -6.74
CA ARG A 500 -2.57 -8.62 -5.56
C ARG A 500 -3.55 -8.85 -4.40
N ALA A 501 -3.94 -10.10 -4.21
CA ALA A 501 -4.75 -10.48 -3.06
C ALA A 501 -3.89 -10.60 -1.79
N ALA A 502 -4.28 -9.90 -0.72
CA ALA A 502 -3.78 -10.18 0.62
C ALA A 502 -4.15 -11.61 1.01
N ARG A 503 -3.15 -12.49 1.14
CA ARG A 503 -3.37 -13.88 1.55
C ARG A 503 -2.56 -14.20 2.80
N PRO A 504 -3.14 -14.96 3.74
CA PRO A 504 -2.39 -15.44 4.87
C PRO A 504 -1.28 -16.40 4.41
N VAL A 505 -0.21 -16.45 5.19
CA VAL A 505 0.95 -17.32 4.94
C VAL A 505 0.51 -18.80 4.96
N SER A 506 0.89 -19.54 3.92
CA SER A 506 0.48 -20.95 3.76
C SER A 506 1.14 -21.90 4.78
N GLU A 507 0.41 -22.92 5.23
CA GLU A 507 0.91 -23.90 6.21
C GLU A 507 2.17 -24.67 5.76
N ARG A 508 2.40 -24.83 4.45
CA ARG A 508 3.60 -25.50 3.94
C ARG A 508 4.88 -24.72 4.24
N GLN A 509 4.82 -23.39 4.32
CA GLN A 509 5.94 -22.55 4.75
C GLN A 509 6.22 -22.67 6.26
N LEU A 510 5.26 -23.14 7.06
CA LEU A 510 5.42 -23.35 8.51
C LEU A 510 6.25 -24.60 8.85
N ARG A 511 6.37 -25.59 7.96
CA ARG A 511 7.02 -26.88 8.28
C ARG A 511 8.55 -26.86 8.24
N ALA A 512 9.17 -25.87 7.59
CA ALA A 512 10.63 -25.65 7.63
C ALA A 512 11.11 -24.96 8.94
N ALA A 513 10.19 -24.72 9.89
CA ALA A 513 10.34 -23.70 10.92
C ALA A 513 11.40 -23.98 11.99
N ARG A 514 11.55 -25.20 12.55
CA ARG A 514 12.31 -25.32 13.81
C ARG A 514 13.80 -24.97 13.71
N LEU A 515 14.50 -25.50 12.70
CA LEU A 515 15.93 -25.20 12.54
C LEU A 515 16.15 -23.76 12.08
N ALA A 516 15.30 -23.27 11.18
CA ALA A 516 15.32 -21.87 10.74
C ALA A 516 15.01 -20.90 11.90
N GLU A 517 14.14 -21.30 12.84
CA GLU A 517 13.74 -20.53 14.02
C GLU A 517 14.85 -20.49 15.08
N ILE A 518 15.48 -21.65 15.36
CA ILE A 518 16.65 -21.71 16.25
C ILE A 518 17.78 -20.85 15.68
N TRP A 519 18.08 -20.99 14.39
CA TRP A 519 19.05 -20.13 13.71
C TRP A 519 18.65 -18.67 13.84
N ALA A 520 17.38 -18.34 13.57
CA ALA A 520 16.93 -16.95 13.60
C ALA A 520 16.92 -16.32 15.00
N ALA A 521 16.72 -17.11 16.06
CA ALA A 521 16.80 -16.64 17.43
C ALA A 521 18.25 -16.33 17.86
N ILE A 522 19.20 -17.14 17.41
CA ILE A 522 20.58 -17.10 17.88
C ILE A 522 21.48 -16.23 16.98
N SER A 523 21.12 -16.07 15.70
CA SER A 523 22.01 -15.51 14.68
C SER A 523 22.48 -14.08 14.99
N ILE A 524 21.62 -13.19 15.51
CA ILE A 524 22.06 -11.83 15.87
C ILE A 524 23.04 -11.86 17.03
N GLY A 525 22.75 -12.65 18.06
CA GLY A 525 23.65 -12.82 19.20
C GLY A 525 25.02 -13.35 18.76
N VAL A 526 25.02 -14.38 17.91
CA VAL A 526 26.27 -14.94 17.35
C VAL A 526 26.99 -13.94 16.45
N LEU A 527 26.28 -13.16 15.62
CA LEU A 527 26.91 -12.12 14.81
C LEU A 527 27.57 -11.05 15.69
N LEU A 528 26.86 -10.55 16.70
CA LEU A 528 27.39 -9.55 17.64
C LEU A 528 28.63 -10.07 18.37
N VAL A 529 28.56 -11.29 18.91
CA VAL A 529 29.71 -11.95 19.56
C VAL A 529 30.86 -12.13 18.57
N SER A 530 30.58 -12.51 17.32
CA SER A 530 31.59 -12.68 16.27
C SER A 530 32.26 -11.35 15.90
N VAL A 531 31.50 -10.25 15.83
CA VAL A 531 32.05 -8.90 15.59
C VAL A 531 32.94 -8.46 16.75
N VAL A 532 32.51 -8.66 18.00
CA VAL A 532 33.32 -8.33 19.19
C VAL A 532 34.58 -9.19 19.25
N ALA A 533 34.48 -10.49 18.96
CA ALA A 533 35.63 -11.39 18.90
C ALA A 533 36.62 -10.98 17.80
N LEU A 534 36.14 -10.66 16.58
CA LEU A 534 36.99 -10.17 15.50
C LEU A 534 37.66 -8.84 15.87
N ALA A 535 36.95 -7.93 16.52
CA ALA A 535 37.48 -6.64 16.94
C ALA A 535 38.56 -6.76 18.03
N TYR A 536 38.41 -7.74 18.93
CA TYR A 536 39.33 -7.95 20.05
C TYR A 536 40.55 -8.81 19.67
N PHE A 537 40.34 -9.92 18.97
CA PHE A 537 41.40 -10.91 18.69
C PHE A 537 42.11 -10.68 17.35
N GLU A 538 41.42 -10.22 16.31
CA GLU A 538 41.94 -10.18 14.94
C GLU A 538 41.63 -8.85 14.24
N ARG A 539 41.97 -7.73 14.92
CA ARG A 539 41.66 -6.37 14.46
C ARG A 539 42.17 -6.07 13.05
N GLN A 540 43.29 -6.66 12.65
CA GLN A 540 43.87 -6.51 11.30
C GLN A 540 42.97 -7.09 10.19
N TYR A 541 42.15 -8.09 10.50
CA TYR A 541 41.23 -8.73 9.57
C TYR A 541 39.78 -8.28 9.75
N LEU A 542 39.51 -7.29 10.62
CA LEU A 542 38.16 -6.89 11.01
C LEU A 542 37.25 -6.65 9.80
N PHE A 543 37.72 -5.92 8.80
CA PHE A 543 36.94 -5.61 7.60
C PHE A 543 36.61 -6.87 6.78
N ILE A 544 37.63 -7.68 6.47
CA ILE A 544 37.46 -8.90 5.66
C ILE A 544 36.63 -9.94 6.42
N GLY A 545 36.88 -10.13 7.71
CA GLY A 545 36.13 -11.01 8.58
C GLY A 545 34.66 -10.62 8.70
N LEU A 546 34.35 -9.31 8.77
CA LEU A 546 32.98 -8.82 8.75
C LEU A 546 32.27 -9.15 7.43
N VAL A 547 32.94 -8.97 6.29
CA VAL A 547 32.39 -9.31 4.97
C VAL A 547 32.08 -10.80 4.88
N TYR A 548 32.99 -11.67 5.32
CA TYR A 548 32.76 -13.12 5.34
C TYR A 548 31.63 -13.53 6.29
N ALA A 549 31.58 -12.94 7.49
CA ALA A 549 30.51 -13.20 8.44
C ALA A 549 29.15 -12.81 7.86
N VAL A 550 29.02 -11.61 7.28
CA VAL A 550 27.78 -11.16 6.64
C VAL A 550 27.40 -12.07 5.46
N ALA A 551 28.36 -12.45 4.61
CA ALA A 551 28.11 -13.34 3.48
C ALA A 551 27.66 -14.75 3.91
N LEU A 552 28.31 -15.32 4.93
CA LEU A 552 27.96 -16.63 5.49
C LEU A 552 26.54 -16.61 6.08
N PHE A 553 26.22 -15.57 6.85
CA PHE A 553 24.89 -15.43 7.44
C PHE A 553 23.82 -15.23 6.37
N ALA A 554 24.09 -14.45 5.34
CA ALA A 554 23.18 -14.28 4.20
C ALA A 554 22.95 -15.60 3.45
N LEU A 555 24.00 -16.42 3.26
CA LEU A 555 23.91 -17.72 2.61
C LEU A 555 23.07 -18.71 3.43
N ILE A 556 23.33 -18.81 4.74
CA ILE A 556 22.58 -19.69 5.65
C ILE A 556 21.09 -19.26 5.68
N GLU A 557 20.82 -17.96 5.76
CA GLU A 557 19.47 -17.41 5.72
C GLU A 557 18.75 -17.75 4.39
N ALA A 558 19.43 -17.56 3.25
CA ALA A 558 18.86 -17.88 1.94
C ALA A 558 18.61 -19.39 1.78
N ALA A 559 19.45 -20.24 2.38
CA ALA A 559 19.26 -21.68 2.42
C ALA A 559 18.00 -22.08 3.20
N PHE A 560 17.83 -21.54 4.41
CA PHE A 560 16.63 -21.81 5.20
C PHE A 560 15.35 -21.26 4.56
N ARG A 561 15.44 -20.20 3.75
CA ARG A 561 14.29 -19.61 3.03
C ARG A 561 14.00 -20.23 1.66
N GLY A 562 14.83 -21.16 1.18
CA GLY A 562 14.73 -21.69 -0.18
C GLY A 562 14.99 -20.62 -1.26
N GLN A 563 15.72 -19.55 -0.92
CA GLN A 563 16.00 -18.40 -1.78
C GLN A 563 17.45 -18.37 -2.29
N ILE A 564 18.19 -19.49 -2.18
CA ILE A 564 19.58 -19.59 -2.65
C ILE A 564 19.71 -19.10 -4.09
N GLY A 565 18.77 -19.46 -4.98
CA GLY A 565 18.75 -19.00 -6.36
C GLY A 565 18.74 -17.47 -6.47
N ARG A 566 17.85 -16.78 -5.74
CA ARG A 566 17.79 -15.31 -5.73
C ARG A 566 19.05 -14.68 -5.14
N LEU A 567 19.60 -15.25 -4.07
CA LEU A 567 20.84 -14.76 -3.48
C LEU A 567 22.00 -14.85 -4.46
N ILE A 568 22.15 -15.99 -5.15
CA ILE A 568 23.19 -16.20 -6.15
C ILE A 568 23.01 -15.18 -7.28
N THR A 569 21.81 -15.05 -7.84
CA THR A 569 21.54 -14.08 -8.90
C THR A 569 21.86 -12.65 -8.46
N GLY A 570 21.43 -12.23 -7.26
CA GLY A 570 21.72 -10.91 -6.72
C GLY A 570 23.22 -10.67 -6.51
N LEU A 571 23.93 -11.65 -5.95
CA LEU A 571 25.39 -11.59 -5.76
C LEU A 571 26.11 -11.50 -7.11
N THR A 572 25.70 -12.29 -8.12
CA THR A 572 26.24 -12.23 -9.47
C THR A 572 26.04 -10.85 -10.10
N VAL A 573 24.86 -10.24 -9.93
CA VAL A 573 24.59 -8.89 -10.44
C VAL A 573 25.47 -7.85 -9.74
N VAL A 574 25.59 -7.90 -8.41
CA VAL A 574 26.45 -6.98 -7.65
C VAL A 574 27.91 -7.14 -8.07
N LEU A 575 28.40 -8.37 -8.16
CA LEU A 575 29.77 -8.65 -8.60
C LEU A 575 29.99 -8.16 -10.04
N ALA A 576 29.04 -8.37 -10.95
CA ALA A 576 29.12 -7.88 -12.31
C ALA A 576 29.18 -6.35 -12.37
N LEU A 577 28.39 -5.64 -11.53
CA LEU A 577 28.43 -4.18 -11.42
C LEU A 577 29.76 -3.67 -10.86
N VAL A 578 30.29 -4.33 -9.83
CA VAL A 578 31.60 -4.00 -9.26
C VAL A 578 32.70 -4.24 -10.29
N SER A 579 32.70 -5.39 -10.97
CA SER A 579 33.66 -5.70 -12.05
C SER A 579 33.56 -4.70 -13.19
N ALA A 580 32.35 -4.33 -13.63
CA ALA A 580 32.16 -3.30 -14.65
C ALA A 580 32.70 -1.94 -14.19
N GLY A 581 32.45 -1.55 -12.94
CA GLY A 581 32.99 -0.31 -12.36
C GLY A 581 34.52 -0.29 -12.30
N VAL A 582 35.13 -1.41 -11.88
CA VAL A 582 36.59 -1.58 -11.89
C VAL A 582 37.15 -1.47 -13.30
N LEU A 583 36.52 -2.13 -14.29
CA LEU A 583 36.94 -2.03 -15.69
C LEU A 583 36.80 -0.60 -16.22
N VAL A 584 35.72 0.11 -15.91
CA VAL A 584 35.55 1.51 -16.34
C VAL A 584 36.60 2.42 -15.71
N PHE A 585 36.94 2.21 -14.44
CA PHE A 585 37.95 2.99 -13.75
C PHE A 585 39.35 2.73 -14.32
N GLU A 586 39.73 1.45 -14.47
CA GLU A 586 41.04 1.04 -14.96
C GLU A 586 41.26 1.44 -16.43
N PHE A 587 40.23 1.30 -17.27
CA PHE A 587 40.29 1.57 -18.70
C PHE A 587 39.67 2.92 -19.10
N PHE A 588 39.50 3.84 -18.15
CA PHE A 588 38.78 5.10 -18.36
C PHE A 588 39.28 5.89 -19.58
N TRP A 589 40.61 6.00 -19.73
CA TRP A 589 41.23 6.75 -20.82
C TRP A 589 41.07 6.08 -22.18
N GLN A 590 41.21 4.76 -22.23
CA GLN A 590 41.04 3.95 -23.43
C GLN A 590 39.59 3.99 -23.92
N ILE A 591 38.63 3.90 -22.99
CA ILE A 591 37.20 4.01 -23.29
C ILE A 591 36.87 5.41 -23.81
N SER A 592 37.37 6.46 -23.13
CA SER A 592 37.13 7.85 -23.51
C SER A 592 37.69 8.17 -24.90
N LEU A 593 38.93 7.72 -25.18
CA LEU A 593 39.55 7.88 -26.50
C LEU A 593 38.75 7.16 -27.59
N GLY A 594 38.30 5.93 -27.33
CA GLY A 594 37.46 5.16 -28.25
C GLY A 594 36.13 5.86 -28.57
N ILE A 595 35.50 6.47 -27.58
CA ILE A 595 34.26 7.25 -27.76
C ILE A 595 34.52 8.48 -28.65
N VAL A 596 35.60 9.22 -28.41
CA VAL A 596 35.97 10.39 -29.23
C VAL A 596 36.20 9.99 -30.70
N VAL A 597 36.91 8.88 -30.93
CA VAL A 597 37.14 8.34 -32.28
C VAL A 597 35.82 7.95 -32.95
N LEU A 598 34.91 7.28 -32.22
CA LEU A 598 33.59 6.91 -32.75
C LEU A 598 32.73 8.12 -33.10
N ILE A 599 32.74 9.16 -32.26
CA ILE A 599 32.05 10.43 -32.54
C ILE A 599 32.65 11.10 -33.78
N GLY A 600 33.98 11.13 -33.89
CA GLY A 600 34.68 11.67 -35.06
C GLY A 600 34.31 10.92 -36.35
N LEU A 601 34.31 9.59 -36.33
CA LEU A 601 33.86 8.74 -37.43
C LEU A 601 32.39 8.98 -37.79
N TYR A 602 31.52 9.11 -36.80
CA TYR A 602 30.10 9.38 -37.01
C TYR A 602 29.87 10.73 -37.69
N ILE A 603 30.54 11.78 -37.22
CA ILE A 603 30.50 13.12 -37.85
C ILE A 603 31.04 13.05 -39.27
N LEU A 604 32.15 12.33 -39.50
CA LEU A 604 32.70 12.13 -40.83
C LEU A 604 31.70 11.46 -41.78
N ILE A 605 30.99 10.43 -41.32
CA ILE A 605 29.94 9.73 -42.09
C ILE A 605 28.78 10.67 -42.41
N ILE A 606 28.36 11.53 -41.47
CA ILE A 606 27.33 12.55 -41.71
C ILE A 606 27.81 13.52 -42.80
N ASN A 607 29.01 14.07 -42.65
CA ASN A 607 29.57 15.05 -43.60
C ASN A 607 29.76 14.44 -45.00
N LEU A 608 30.20 13.18 -45.09
CA LEU A 608 30.32 12.45 -46.36
C LEU A 608 28.96 12.16 -47.01
N ARG A 609 27.90 11.94 -46.22
CA ARG A 609 26.53 11.83 -46.73
C ARG A 609 25.99 13.16 -47.24
N GLU A 610 26.35 14.25 -46.58
CA GLU A 610 25.97 15.61 -46.96
C GLU A 610 26.64 16.05 -48.26
N LEU A 611 27.93 15.70 -48.46
CA LEU A 611 28.68 15.92 -49.71
C LEU A 611 28.21 15.08 -50.91
N ARG A 612 27.39 14.05 -50.67
CA ARG A 612 26.82 13.18 -51.72
C ARG A 612 25.42 13.62 -52.19
N ARG A 613 24.85 14.66 -51.58
CA ARG A 613 23.68 15.39 -52.10
C ARG A 613 24.16 16.60 -52.90
#